data_AF-A0A7S2A8I3-F1
#
_entry.id   AF-A0A7S2A8I3-F1
#
_cell.length_a   1.000
_cell.length_b   1.000
_cell.length_c   1.000
_cell.angle_alpha   90.00
_cell.angle_beta   90.00
_cell.angle_gamma   90.00
#
_symmetry.space_group_name_H-M   'P 1'
#
loop_
_entity.id
_entity.type
_entity.pdbx_description
1 polymer ?
#
loop_
_entity_poly.entity_id
_entity_poly.type
_entity_poly.pdbx_seq_one_letter_code
_entity_poly.pdbx_strand_id
1 'polypeptide(L)'
;MKIQSRLRAEASQMAQGLSRTGRIMSDRSKKREITDQDKTQVQNHPAQVRKNRKLLLRPNTTFSVTWKAITVACVALEVASIAFAPVLSGEMKKMSLDSMIKVALLPPKKDYNLPSTGLLRPLLGTIFSDSISFIAHTRKDHDPFWKKVWKSVVQYLADQTALLASVISFLDVFITFFTGELSEQTGVLRPKKFFKRWILPGVLLQLLVNPNMKDVAGIIKNSIQFSFNVGLARLCHIFIAVLPIISFITVSFLDVIHEFVERENKKISASFLA
;
A
#
# COMPACT_ATOMS: atom_id res chain seq x y z
N MET A 1 39.64 85.35 -30.87
CA MET A 1 38.25 84.92 -30.57
C MET A 1 37.85 83.54 -31.12
N LYS A 2 38.32 83.10 -32.30
CA LYS A 2 37.90 81.83 -32.94
C LYS A 2 38.29 80.52 -32.21
N ILE A 3 39.30 80.56 -31.34
CA ILE A 3 39.81 79.38 -30.63
C ILE A 3 38.92 79.02 -29.43
N GLN A 4 38.40 80.03 -28.71
CA GLN A 4 37.55 79.79 -27.54
C GLN A 4 36.17 79.22 -27.91
N SER A 5 35.63 79.55 -29.09
CA SER A 5 34.37 78.97 -29.56
C SER A 5 34.52 77.49 -29.94
N ARG A 6 35.66 77.09 -30.50
CA ARG A 6 35.97 75.67 -30.78
C ARG A 6 36.12 74.86 -29.49
N LEU A 7 36.87 75.38 -28.51
CA LEU A 7 37.04 74.72 -27.21
C LEU A 7 35.71 74.51 -26.48
N ARG A 8 34.77 75.47 -26.54
CA ARG A 8 33.43 75.29 -25.95
C ARG A 8 32.58 74.27 -26.71
N ALA A 9 32.70 74.21 -28.03
CA ALA A 9 31.97 73.24 -28.84
C ALA A 9 32.45 71.80 -28.58
N GLU A 10 33.77 71.60 -28.47
CA GLU A 10 34.38 70.31 -28.14
C GLU A 10 34.03 69.85 -26.71
N ALA A 11 34.05 70.77 -25.73
CA ALA A 11 33.63 70.47 -24.36
C ALA A 11 32.15 70.06 -24.27
N SER A 12 31.28 70.70 -25.07
CA SER A 12 29.86 70.37 -25.13
C SER A 12 29.60 69.00 -25.77
N GLN A 13 30.38 68.65 -26.80
CA GLN A 13 30.32 67.32 -27.41
C GLN A 13 30.83 66.21 -26.49
N MET A 14 31.93 66.44 -25.74
CA MET A 14 32.40 65.47 -24.74
C MET A 14 31.38 65.25 -23.62
N ALA A 15 30.74 66.32 -23.13
CA ALA A 15 29.71 66.22 -22.10
C ALA A 15 28.49 65.42 -22.58
N GLN A 16 28.05 65.62 -23.83
CA GLN A 16 26.99 64.81 -24.42
C GLN A 16 27.41 63.35 -24.58
N GLY A 17 28.65 63.08 -25.00
CA GLY A 17 29.20 61.73 -25.12
C GLY A 17 29.18 60.96 -23.79
N LEU A 18 29.62 61.58 -22.71
CA LEU A 18 29.63 61.02 -21.35
C LEU A 18 28.22 60.74 -20.81
N SER A 19 27.25 61.62 -21.10
CA SER A 19 25.86 61.39 -20.68
C SER A 19 25.23 60.18 -21.39
N ARG A 20 25.63 59.93 -22.64
CA ARG A 20 25.11 58.83 -23.47
C ARG A 20 25.71 57.49 -23.06
N THR A 21 27.01 57.45 -22.77
CA THR A 21 27.67 56.24 -22.24
C THR A 21 27.18 55.86 -20.85
N GLY A 22 26.89 56.86 -19.99
CA GLY A 22 26.28 56.63 -18.68
C GLY A 22 24.93 55.91 -18.75
N ARG A 23 24.02 56.33 -19.66
CA ARG A 23 22.73 55.65 -19.85
C ARG A 23 22.87 54.21 -20.35
N ILE A 24 23.79 53.97 -21.29
CA ILE A 24 24.03 52.62 -21.84
C ILE A 24 24.55 51.66 -20.77
N MET A 25 25.40 52.13 -19.86
CA MET A 25 25.88 51.30 -18.74
C MET A 25 24.79 51.01 -17.70
N SER A 26 23.94 51.99 -17.38
CA SER A 26 22.79 51.79 -16.48
C SER A 26 21.81 50.73 -17.01
N ASP A 27 21.48 50.78 -18.29
CA ASP A 27 20.57 49.80 -18.90
C ASP A 27 21.19 48.40 -18.96
N ARG A 28 22.50 48.30 -19.19
CA ARG A 28 23.23 47.01 -19.14
C ARG A 28 23.27 46.43 -17.72
N SER A 29 23.36 47.27 -16.68
CA SER A 29 23.34 46.81 -15.29
C SER A 29 21.97 46.24 -14.91
N LYS A 30 20.88 46.95 -15.22
CA LYS A 30 19.51 46.45 -14.97
C LYS A 30 19.21 45.14 -15.70
N LYS A 31 19.72 44.97 -16.93
CA LYS A 31 19.53 43.71 -17.68
C LYS A 31 20.26 42.52 -17.04
N ARG A 32 21.39 42.75 -16.35
CA ARG A 32 22.14 41.70 -15.66
C ARG A 32 21.44 41.26 -14.37
N GLU A 33 20.89 42.19 -13.58
CA GLU A 33 20.11 41.85 -12.38
C GLU A 33 18.86 41.02 -12.68
N ILE A 34 18.12 41.33 -13.75
CA ILE A 34 16.93 40.56 -14.15
C ILE A 34 17.33 39.14 -14.58
N THR A 35 18.48 38.98 -15.24
CA THR A 35 18.95 37.67 -15.72
C THR A 35 19.37 36.74 -14.57
N ASP A 36 19.93 37.27 -13.48
CA ASP A 36 20.36 36.46 -12.34
C ASP A 36 19.20 36.13 -11.36
N GLN A 37 18.20 37.02 -11.23
CA GLN A 37 16.95 36.69 -10.52
C GLN A 37 16.13 35.62 -11.26
N ASP A 38 16.03 35.68 -12.58
CA ASP A 38 15.34 34.64 -13.35
C ASP A 38 16.07 33.29 -13.29
N LYS A 39 17.41 33.28 -13.32
CA LYS A 39 18.19 32.04 -13.18
C LYS A 39 17.99 31.37 -11.82
N THR A 40 17.88 32.16 -10.74
CA THR A 40 17.63 31.61 -9.40
C THR A 40 16.19 31.13 -9.22
N GLN A 41 15.19 31.75 -9.86
CA GLN A 41 13.83 31.19 -9.88
C GLN A 41 13.71 29.92 -10.72
N VAL A 42 14.35 29.86 -11.89
CA VAL A 42 14.28 28.70 -12.79
C VAL A 42 15.04 27.50 -12.22
N GLN A 43 16.13 27.68 -11.47
CA GLN A 43 16.82 26.56 -10.81
C GLN A 43 16.06 25.99 -9.61
N ASN A 44 15.30 26.82 -8.88
CA ASN A 44 14.57 26.38 -7.69
C ASN A 44 13.22 25.71 -8.02
N HIS A 45 12.59 26.06 -9.15
CA HIS A 45 11.30 25.52 -9.54
C HIS A 45 11.27 23.98 -9.79
N PRO A 46 12.24 23.35 -10.48
CA PRO A 46 12.24 21.90 -10.69
C PRO A 46 12.55 21.11 -9.40
N ALA A 47 13.30 21.69 -8.47
CA ALA A 47 13.63 21.06 -7.19
C ALA A 47 12.41 20.99 -6.25
N GLN A 48 11.58 22.04 -6.20
CA GLN A 48 10.36 22.06 -5.40
C GLN A 48 9.26 21.16 -5.98
N VAL A 49 9.08 21.14 -7.31
CA VAL A 49 8.11 20.23 -7.97
C VAL A 49 8.51 18.76 -7.83
N ARG A 50 9.82 18.44 -7.76
CA ARG A 50 10.29 17.08 -7.46
C ARG A 50 10.07 16.66 -6.01
N LYS A 51 10.14 17.57 -5.03
CA LYS A 51 9.96 17.25 -3.61
C LYS A 51 8.54 16.76 -3.28
N ASN A 52 7.53 17.32 -3.93
CA ASN A 52 6.12 16.93 -3.70
C ASN A 52 5.66 15.68 -4.47
N ARG A 53 6.50 15.10 -5.35
CA ARG A 53 6.15 13.92 -6.17
C ARG A 53 6.58 12.57 -5.55
N LYS A 54 7.16 12.55 -4.35
CA LYS A 54 7.91 11.39 -3.84
C LYS A 54 7.11 10.32 -3.05
N LEU A 55 5.81 10.48 -2.85
CA LEU A 55 5.03 9.52 -2.04
C LEU A 55 4.22 8.50 -2.87
N LEU A 56 4.35 8.50 -4.20
CA LEU A 56 3.65 7.53 -5.05
C LEU A 56 4.54 6.34 -5.39
N LEU A 57 4.05 5.15 -5.09
CA LEU A 57 4.66 3.89 -5.52
C LEU A 57 4.48 3.74 -7.04
N ARG A 58 5.57 3.38 -7.72
CA ARG A 58 5.51 2.99 -9.14
C ARG A 58 4.83 1.61 -9.26
N PRO A 59 3.91 1.43 -10.22
CA PRO A 59 3.12 0.21 -10.34
C PRO A 59 3.94 -1.04 -10.72
N ASN A 60 5.11 -0.84 -11.32
CA ASN A 60 5.99 -1.92 -11.81
C ASN A 60 7.15 -2.22 -10.84
N THR A 61 7.06 -1.76 -9.59
CA THR A 61 8.02 -2.16 -8.56
C THR A 61 7.78 -3.61 -8.16
N THR A 62 8.85 -4.32 -7.78
CA THR A 62 8.76 -5.69 -7.25
C THR A 62 7.76 -5.77 -6.09
N PHE A 63 7.78 -4.81 -5.18
CA PHE A 63 6.80 -4.69 -4.10
C PHE A 63 5.35 -4.64 -4.60
N SER A 64 5.03 -3.75 -5.56
CA SER A 64 3.67 -3.64 -6.11
C SER A 64 3.23 -4.93 -6.80
N VAL A 65 4.15 -5.61 -7.50
CA VAL A 65 3.87 -6.90 -8.17
C VAL A 65 3.64 -8.01 -7.14
N THR A 66 4.53 -8.17 -6.17
CA THR A 66 4.42 -9.16 -5.08
C THR A 66 3.17 -8.92 -4.25
N TRP A 67 2.88 -7.67 -3.90
CA TRP A 67 1.66 -7.30 -3.16
C TRP A 67 0.40 -7.71 -3.92
N LYS A 68 0.31 -7.36 -5.21
CA LYS A 68 -0.82 -7.79 -6.05
C LYS A 68 -0.95 -9.31 -6.12
N ALA A 69 0.17 -10.04 -6.23
CA ALA A 69 0.14 -11.50 -6.25
C ALA A 69 -0.42 -12.06 -4.93
N ILE A 70 -0.01 -11.49 -3.79
CA ILE A 70 -0.52 -11.84 -2.46
C ILE A 70 -2.03 -11.54 -2.37
N THR A 71 -2.48 -10.34 -2.77
CA THR A 71 -3.90 -9.97 -2.78
C THR A 71 -4.71 -10.93 -3.66
N VAL A 72 -4.22 -11.23 -4.87
CA VAL A 72 -4.89 -12.18 -5.79
C VAL A 72 -4.98 -13.57 -5.16
N ALA A 73 -3.93 -14.04 -4.48
CA ALA A 73 -3.97 -15.32 -3.77
C ALA A 73 -5.01 -15.31 -2.63
N CYS A 74 -5.11 -14.24 -1.85
CA CYS A 74 -6.14 -14.10 -0.81
C CYS A 74 -7.55 -14.09 -1.40
N VAL A 75 -7.78 -13.35 -2.49
CA VAL A 75 -9.07 -13.34 -3.20
C VAL A 75 -9.40 -14.71 -3.78
N ALA A 76 -8.42 -15.41 -4.36
CA ALA A 76 -8.61 -16.76 -4.87
C ALA A 76 -8.98 -17.75 -3.75
N LEU A 77 -8.40 -17.62 -2.56
CA LEU A 77 -8.77 -18.42 -1.39
C LEU A 77 -10.21 -18.16 -0.92
N GLU A 78 -10.66 -16.91 -0.90
CA GLU A 78 -12.04 -16.54 -0.59
C GLU A 78 -13.03 -17.06 -1.65
N VAL A 79 -12.68 -16.96 -2.94
CA VAL A 79 -13.51 -17.52 -4.02
C VAL A 79 -13.54 -19.04 -3.93
N ALA A 80 -12.42 -19.69 -3.60
CA ALA A 80 -12.35 -21.13 -3.36
C ALA A 80 -13.26 -21.54 -2.19
N SER A 81 -13.32 -20.77 -1.10
CA SER A 81 -14.21 -21.08 0.03
C SER A 81 -15.69 -21.05 -0.35
N ILE A 82 -16.07 -20.20 -1.30
CA ILE A 82 -17.42 -20.16 -1.86
C ILE A 82 -17.65 -21.33 -2.83
N ALA A 83 -16.71 -21.57 -3.75
CA ALA A 83 -16.82 -22.59 -4.78
C ALA A 83 -16.83 -24.02 -4.20
N PHE A 84 -16.06 -24.27 -3.15
CA PHE A 84 -15.99 -25.57 -2.47
C PHE A 84 -17.01 -25.74 -1.35
N ALA A 85 -17.76 -24.70 -0.97
CA ALA A 85 -18.80 -24.79 0.05
C ALA A 85 -19.82 -25.94 -0.20
N PRO A 86 -20.42 -26.09 -1.40
CA PRO A 86 -21.37 -27.17 -1.66
C PRO A 86 -20.71 -28.55 -1.60
N VAL A 87 -19.43 -28.65 -1.96
CA VAL A 87 -18.67 -29.90 -1.95
C VAL A 87 -18.31 -30.33 -0.53
N LEU A 88 -17.91 -29.38 0.32
CA LEU A 88 -17.39 -29.65 1.66
C LEU A 88 -18.50 -29.72 2.72
N SER A 89 -19.55 -28.91 2.60
CA SER A 89 -20.64 -28.84 3.57
C SER A 89 -21.90 -29.59 3.13
N GLY A 90 -22.06 -29.86 1.83
CA GLY A 90 -23.32 -30.35 1.26
C GLY A 90 -24.41 -29.28 1.14
N GLU A 91 -24.17 -28.06 1.64
CA GLU A 91 -25.08 -26.92 1.56
C GLU A 91 -24.52 -25.83 0.64
N MET A 92 -25.39 -25.13 -0.09
CA MET A 92 -25.02 -23.97 -0.93
C MET A 92 -24.72 -22.70 -0.12
N LYS A 93 -24.52 -22.82 1.21
CA LYS A 93 -24.29 -21.69 2.11
C LYS A 93 -22.82 -21.27 2.06
N LYS A 94 -22.54 -19.96 2.03
CA LYS A 94 -21.17 -19.43 2.09
C LYS A 94 -20.44 -20.02 3.30
N MET A 95 -19.35 -20.72 3.03
CA MET A 95 -18.45 -21.26 4.04
C MET A 95 -17.34 -20.24 4.31
N SER A 96 -17.06 -19.97 5.59
CA SER A 96 -15.94 -19.11 5.97
C SER A 96 -14.61 -19.81 5.66
N LEU A 97 -13.56 -19.03 5.39
CA LEU A 97 -12.23 -19.56 5.04
C LEU A 97 -11.67 -20.45 6.15
N ASP A 98 -11.87 -20.07 7.42
CA ASP A 98 -11.43 -20.87 8.57
C ASP A 98 -12.15 -22.22 8.61
N SER A 99 -13.46 -22.24 8.30
CA SER A 99 -14.25 -23.48 8.25
C SER A 99 -13.77 -24.36 7.10
N MET A 100 -13.50 -23.80 5.92
CA MET A 100 -12.96 -24.55 4.78
C MET A 100 -11.64 -25.22 5.14
N ILE A 101 -10.70 -24.48 5.74
CA ILE A 101 -9.39 -25.01 6.15
C ILE A 101 -9.56 -26.11 7.21
N LYS A 102 -10.44 -25.89 8.20
CA LYS A 102 -10.74 -26.89 9.25
C LYS A 102 -11.31 -28.18 8.63
N VAL A 103 -12.24 -28.09 7.68
CA VAL A 103 -12.82 -29.27 7.02
C VAL A 103 -11.84 -29.96 6.08
N ALA A 104 -10.96 -29.20 5.41
CA ALA A 104 -9.95 -29.76 4.53
C ALA A 104 -8.83 -30.49 5.30
N LEU A 105 -8.40 -29.97 6.45
CA LEU A 105 -7.22 -30.46 7.17
C LEU A 105 -7.53 -31.32 8.41
N LEU A 106 -8.74 -31.22 8.98
CA LEU A 106 -9.15 -32.08 10.08
C LEU A 106 -9.85 -33.34 9.54
N PRO A 107 -9.62 -34.51 10.18
CA PRO A 107 -10.36 -35.70 9.83
C PRO A 107 -11.87 -35.46 10.00
N PRO A 108 -12.71 -36.02 9.12
CA PRO A 108 -14.15 -35.87 9.24
C PRO A 108 -14.60 -36.39 10.61
N LYS A 109 -15.43 -35.60 11.33
CA LYS A 109 -16.09 -36.15 12.51
C LYS A 109 -17.07 -37.23 12.04
N LYS A 110 -17.15 -38.33 12.79
CA LYS A 110 -18.09 -39.43 12.53
C LYS A 110 -19.57 -38.99 12.57
N ASP A 111 -19.86 -37.81 13.13
CA ASP A 111 -21.23 -37.35 13.40
C ASP A 111 -21.88 -36.57 12.25
N TYR A 112 -21.13 -36.26 11.19
CA TYR A 112 -21.73 -35.64 10.01
C TYR A 112 -22.29 -36.75 9.11
N ASN A 113 -23.62 -36.91 9.11
CA ASN A 113 -24.36 -37.65 8.08
C ASN A 113 -24.27 -36.91 6.73
N LEU A 114 -23.05 -36.71 6.23
CA LEU A 114 -22.79 -36.06 4.96
C LEU A 114 -23.15 -37.07 3.86
N PRO A 115 -24.04 -36.72 2.92
CA PRO A 115 -24.41 -37.63 1.84
C PRO A 115 -23.15 -38.08 1.08
N SER A 116 -22.96 -39.39 0.96
CA SER A 116 -21.75 -40.02 0.42
C SER A 116 -21.57 -39.83 -1.10
N THR A 117 -22.34 -38.94 -1.73
CA THR A 117 -22.50 -38.84 -3.18
C THR A 117 -21.66 -37.75 -3.85
N GLY A 118 -20.85 -36.99 -3.10
CA GLY A 118 -19.98 -35.96 -3.66
C GLY A 118 -18.77 -36.51 -4.40
N LEU A 119 -18.84 -36.57 -5.74
CA LEU A 119 -17.78 -37.04 -6.66
C LEU A 119 -16.41 -36.34 -6.46
N LEU A 120 -16.39 -35.14 -5.90
CA LEU A 120 -15.18 -34.33 -5.68
C LEU A 120 -14.45 -34.63 -4.36
N ARG A 121 -15.10 -35.33 -3.42
CA ARG A 121 -14.48 -35.70 -2.14
C ARG A 121 -13.30 -36.67 -2.30
N PRO A 122 -13.35 -37.73 -3.14
CA PRO A 122 -12.18 -38.55 -3.39
C PRO A 122 -11.08 -37.80 -4.16
N LEU A 123 -11.40 -36.74 -4.91
CA LEU A 123 -10.44 -36.00 -5.74
C LEU A 123 -9.67 -34.94 -4.95
N LEU A 124 -10.34 -34.15 -4.11
CA LEU A 124 -9.68 -33.33 -3.09
C LEU A 124 -9.03 -34.21 -2.03
N GLY A 125 -9.70 -35.32 -1.74
CA GLY A 125 -9.18 -36.47 -1.01
C GLY A 125 -7.81 -36.82 -1.52
N THR A 126 -7.61 -37.29 -2.75
CA THR A 126 -6.31 -37.74 -3.27
C THR A 126 -5.23 -36.65 -3.26
N ILE A 127 -5.54 -35.43 -3.70
CA ILE A 127 -4.55 -34.33 -3.76
C ILE A 127 -3.99 -34.01 -2.37
N PHE A 128 -4.86 -33.93 -1.37
CA PHE A 128 -4.42 -33.68 0.01
C PHE A 128 -4.09 -34.96 0.76
N SER A 129 -4.62 -36.11 0.35
CA SER A 129 -4.47 -37.43 0.97
C SER A 129 -3.06 -37.90 0.83
N ASP A 130 -2.33 -37.64 -0.25
CA ASP A 130 -0.94 -38.10 -0.30
C ASP A 130 -0.09 -37.38 0.75
N SER A 131 -0.35 -36.08 0.96
CA SER A 131 0.30 -35.30 2.02
C SER A 131 -0.21 -35.64 3.43
N ILE A 132 -1.53 -35.83 3.58
CA ILE A 132 -2.17 -36.18 4.86
C ILE A 132 -1.92 -37.64 5.22
N SER A 133 -1.81 -38.54 4.26
CA SER A 133 -1.53 -39.96 4.46
C SER A 133 -0.08 -40.19 4.83
N PHE A 134 0.86 -39.37 4.35
CA PHE A 134 2.22 -39.33 4.89
C PHE A 134 2.21 -38.93 6.38
N ILE A 135 1.44 -37.88 6.74
CA ILE A 135 1.25 -37.45 8.13
C ILE A 135 0.44 -38.48 8.94
N ALA A 136 -0.43 -39.27 8.32
CA ALA A 136 -1.28 -40.26 8.98
C ALA A 136 -0.62 -41.64 9.11
N HIS A 137 0.26 -42.03 8.18
CA HIS A 137 1.06 -43.27 8.27
C HIS A 137 2.13 -43.16 9.34
N THR A 138 2.74 -41.97 9.50
CA THR A 138 3.60 -41.66 10.66
C THR A 138 2.83 -41.62 11.99
N ARG A 139 1.50 -41.78 11.98
CA ARG A 139 0.60 -41.58 13.12
C ARG A 139 -0.08 -42.82 13.65
N LYS A 140 0.05 -43.99 13.00
CA LYS A 140 -0.72 -45.18 13.37
C LYS A 140 -0.48 -45.67 14.81
N ASP A 141 0.61 -45.27 15.45
CA ASP A 141 0.94 -45.64 16.84
C ASP A 141 1.02 -44.46 17.83
N HIS A 142 0.67 -43.22 17.43
CA HIS A 142 0.88 -42.06 18.30
C HIS A 142 -0.33 -41.68 19.16
N ASP A 143 -0.05 -41.68 20.46
CA ASP A 143 -0.74 -41.10 21.62
C ASP A 143 -1.86 -40.07 21.30
N PRO A 144 -3.04 -40.17 21.94
CA PRO A 144 -4.12 -39.16 21.85
C PRO A 144 -3.65 -37.71 22.00
N PHE A 145 -2.50 -37.47 22.64
CA PHE A 145 -1.80 -36.20 22.68
C PHE A 145 -1.57 -35.56 21.29
N TRP A 146 -0.97 -36.29 20.33
CA TRP A 146 -0.59 -35.71 19.02
C TRP A 146 -1.80 -35.33 18.17
N LYS A 147 -2.91 -36.04 18.31
CA LYS A 147 -4.17 -35.70 17.66
C LYS A 147 -4.72 -34.37 18.20
N LYS A 148 -4.62 -34.15 19.52
CA LYS A 148 -5.03 -32.90 20.18
C LYS A 148 -4.14 -31.74 19.74
N VAL A 149 -2.82 -31.93 19.72
CA VAL A 149 -1.84 -30.93 19.25
C VAL A 149 -2.13 -30.52 17.82
N TRP A 150 -2.27 -31.48 16.90
CA TRP A 150 -2.57 -31.18 15.49
C TRP A 150 -3.88 -30.45 15.29
N LYS A 151 -4.94 -30.86 15.98
CA LYS A 151 -6.22 -30.15 15.93
C LYS A 151 -6.06 -28.69 16.36
N SER A 152 -5.28 -28.45 17.42
CA SER A 152 -4.96 -27.09 17.89
C SER A 152 -4.16 -26.29 16.85
N VAL A 153 -3.16 -26.92 16.22
CA VAL A 153 -2.33 -26.28 15.19
C VAL A 153 -3.16 -25.91 13.96
N VAL A 154 -3.98 -26.83 13.45
CA VAL A 154 -4.85 -26.58 12.29
C VAL A 154 -5.87 -25.49 12.61
N GLN A 155 -6.46 -25.53 13.81
CA GLN A 155 -7.41 -24.49 14.24
C GLN A 155 -6.74 -23.12 14.30
N TYR A 156 -5.56 -23.03 14.92
CA TYR A 156 -4.78 -21.78 14.95
C TYR A 156 -4.42 -21.31 13.53
N LEU A 157 -3.93 -22.20 12.67
CA LEU A 157 -3.57 -21.85 11.29
C LEU A 157 -4.78 -21.36 10.49
N ALA A 158 -5.94 -21.99 10.63
CA ALA A 158 -7.18 -21.58 9.98
C ALA A 158 -7.60 -20.17 10.43
N ASP A 159 -7.58 -19.93 11.73
CA ASP A 159 -7.98 -18.63 12.31
C ASP A 159 -6.99 -17.53 11.89
N GLN A 160 -5.67 -17.80 11.92
CA GLN A 160 -4.64 -16.84 11.47
C GLN A 160 -4.70 -16.57 9.97
N THR A 161 -4.96 -17.58 9.13
CA THR A 161 -5.05 -17.40 7.68
C THR A 161 -6.25 -16.53 7.31
N ALA A 162 -7.40 -16.75 7.96
CA ALA A 162 -8.59 -15.92 7.76
C ALA A 162 -8.37 -14.47 8.20
N LEU A 163 -7.70 -14.27 9.34
CA LEU A 163 -7.31 -12.94 9.82
C LEU A 163 -6.34 -12.26 8.85
N LEU A 164 -5.31 -12.97 8.41
CA LEU A 164 -4.29 -12.46 7.49
C LEU A 164 -4.91 -12.07 6.14
N ALA A 165 -5.78 -12.91 5.56
CA ALA A 165 -6.49 -12.59 4.33
C ALA A 165 -7.36 -11.34 4.47
N SER A 166 -8.00 -11.15 5.64
CA SER A 166 -8.80 -9.97 5.93
C SER A 166 -7.93 -8.70 6.05
N VAL A 167 -6.79 -8.79 6.75
CA VAL A 167 -5.84 -7.69 6.90
C VAL A 167 -5.21 -7.30 5.57
N ILE A 168 -4.78 -8.27 4.76
CA ILE A 168 -4.22 -8.03 3.42
C ILE A 168 -5.26 -7.35 2.54
N SER A 169 -6.50 -7.87 2.50
CA SER A 169 -7.58 -7.28 1.72
C SER A 169 -7.88 -5.84 2.15
N PHE A 170 -7.79 -5.54 3.44
CA PHE A 170 -7.94 -4.18 3.96
C PHE A 170 -6.75 -3.27 3.57
N LEU A 171 -5.52 -3.75 3.74
CA LEU A 171 -4.30 -3.02 3.38
C LEU A 171 -4.17 -2.77 1.88
N ASP A 172 -4.73 -3.66 1.05
CA ASP A 172 -4.74 -3.52 -0.41
C ASP A 172 -5.39 -2.21 -0.85
N VAL A 173 -6.41 -1.75 -0.13
CA VAL A 173 -7.07 -0.46 -0.39
C VAL A 173 -6.07 0.70 -0.23
N PHE A 174 -5.25 0.67 0.82
CA PHE A 174 -4.24 1.70 1.07
C PHE A 174 -3.08 1.60 0.07
N ILE A 175 -2.58 0.41 -0.22
CA ILE A 175 -1.47 0.23 -1.15
C ILE A 175 -1.89 0.60 -2.58
N THR A 176 -3.10 0.23 -2.99
CA THR A 176 -3.71 0.69 -4.24
C THR A 176 -3.89 2.20 -4.26
N PHE A 177 -4.14 2.82 -3.10
CA PHE A 177 -4.18 4.28 -2.96
C PHE A 177 -2.82 4.95 -3.15
N PHE A 178 -1.74 4.40 -2.61
CA PHE A 178 -0.40 4.96 -2.79
C PHE A 178 0.25 4.59 -4.14
N THR A 179 -0.31 3.61 -4.87
CA THR A 179 0.20 3.22 -6.20
C THR A 179 -0.31 4.14 -7.30
N GLY A 180 0.59 4.90 -7.94
CA GLY A 180 0.27 5.80 -9.05
C GLY A 180 -0.01 5.08 -10.37
N GLU A 181 -0.56 5.81 -11.35
CA GLU A 181 -0.67 5.37 -12.75
C GLU A 181 0.45 6.00 -13.58
N LEU A 182 1.10 5.19 -14.42
CA LEU A 182 2.05 5.69 -15.40
C LEU A 182 1.28 6.13 -16.63
N SER A 183 1.40 7.39 -17.04
CA SER A 183 0.80 7.86 -18.28
C SER A 183 1.60 7.34 -19.48
N GLU A 184 0.98 6.54 -20.34
CA GLU A 184 1.63 5.92 -21.52
C GLU A 184 2.28 6.96 -22.44
N GLN A 185 1.64 8.11 -22.62
CA GLN A 185 2.10 9.16 -23.53
C GLN A 185 3.27 9.99 -22.98
N THR A 186 3.37 10.12 -21.65
CA THR A 186 4.33 11.07 -21.03
C THR A 186 5.36 10.38 -20.14
N GLY A 187 5.15 9.11 -19.80
CA GLY A 187 5.94 8.40 -18.78
C GLY A 187 5.84 9.00 -17.37
N VAL A 188 4.99 10.02 -17.17
CA VAL A 188 4.86 10.71 -15.89
C VAL A 188 3.93 9.93 -14.97
N LEU A 189 4.42 9.62 -13.76
CA LEU A 189 3.62 9.03 -12.69
C LEU A 189 2.60 10.06 -12.20
N ARG A 190 1.31 9.78 -12.37
CA ARG A 190 0.21 10.63 -11.89
C ARG A 190 -0.55 9.88 -10.78
N PRO A 191 -0.97 10.57 -9.71
CA PRO A 191 -1.87 9.96 -8.74
C PRO A 191 -3.19 9.61 -9.45
N LYS A 192 -3.75 8.44 -9.18
CA LYS A 192 -5.08 8.11 -9.70
C LYS A 192 -6.11 9.09 -9.12
N LYS A 193 -7.11 9.47 -9.90
CA LYS A 193 -8.19 10.34 -9.43
C LYS A 193 -8.92 9.68 -8.24
N PHE A 194 -9.06 10.41 -7.14
CA PHE A 194 -9.64 9.96 -5.87
C PHE A 194 -11.00 9.26 -6.05
N PHE A 195 -11.87 9.82 -6.90
CA PHE A 195 -13.21 9.30 -7.18
C PHE A 195 -13.25 8.04 -8.04
N LYS A 196 -12.20 7.71 -8.81
CA LYS A 196 -12.14 6.44 -9.55
C LYS A 196 -11.77 5.25 -8.65
N ARG A 197 -11.37 5.50 -7.41
CA ARG A 197 -10.89 4.46 -6.48
C ARG A 197 -11.96 3.88 -5.56
N TRP A 198 -13.20 4.39 -5.57
CA TRP A 198 -14.37 3.75 -4.92
C TRP A 198 -14.04 3.11 -3.55
N ILE A 199 -13.26 3.81 -2.71
CA ILE A 199 -12.97 3.37 -1.34
C ILE A 199 -14.28 3.22 -0.58
N LEU A 200 -15.23 4.15 -0.80
CA LEU A 200 -16.54 4.07 -0.17
C LEU A 200 -17.28 2.80 -0.62
N PRO A 201 -17.58 2.55 -1.90
CA PRO A 201 -18.42 1.41 -2.23
C PRO A 201 -17.69 0.08 -2.10
N GLY A 202 -16.37 0.02 -2.29
CA GLY A 202 -15.59 -1.21 -2.05
C GLY A 202 -15.58 -1.59 -0.57
N VAL A 203 -15.23 -0.65 0.31
CA VAL A 203 -15.21 -0.88 1.76
C VAL A 203 -16.63 -1.01 2.30
N LEU A 204 -17.60 -0.22 1.82
CA LEU A 204 -19.00 -0.28 2.24
C LEU A 204 -19.69 -1.56 1.74
N LEU A 205 -19.39 -2.04 0.53
CA LEU A 205 -19.91 -3.32 0.02
C LEU A 205 -19.23 -4.50 0.72
N GLN A 206 -17.92 -4.44 0.99
CA GLN A 206 -17.24 -5.42 1.83
C GLN A 206 -17.80 -5.41 3.26
N LEU A 207 -18.15 -4.24 3.80
CA LEU A 207 -18.85 -4.07 5.08
C LEU A 207 -20.27 -4.64 5.03
N LEU A 208 -20.98 -4.51 3.90
CA LEU A 208 -22.36 -4.94 3.75
C LEU A 208 -22.49 -6.46 3.48
N VAL A 209 -21.54 -7.04 2.75
CA VAL A 209 -21.60 -8.42 2.24
C VAL A 209 -20.86 -9.42 3.14
N ASN A 210 -19.96 -8.97 4.02
CA ASN A 210 -19.21 -9.87 4.88
C ASN A 210 -19.95 -10.15 6.21
N PRO A 211 -20.49 -11.36 6.45
CA PRO A 211 -21.20 -11.69 7.70
C PRO A 211 -20.29 -11.64 8.94
N ASN A 212 -18.97 -11.78 8.76
CA ASN A 212 -17.98 -11.59 9.84
C ASN A 212 -17.89 -10.13 10.30
N MET A 213 -18.56 -9.19 9.60
CA MET A 213 -18.72 -7.84 10.10
C MET A 213 -19.57 -7.75 11.36
N LYS A 214 -20.41 -8.75 11.65
CA LYS A 214 -21.08 -8.78 12.95
C LYS A 214 -20.07 -8.96 14.08
N ASP A 215 -19.02 -9.75 13.83
CA ASP A 215 -17.92 -9.97 14.78
C ASP A 215 -16.99 -8.77 14.81
N VAL A 216 -16.64 -8.18 13.67
CA VAL A 216 -15.82 -6.94 13.63
C VAL A 216 -16.58 -5.77 14.26
N ALA A 217 -17.87 -5.60 13.98
CA ALA A 217 -18.71 -4.61 14.65
C ALA A 217 -18.87 -4.93 16.13
N GLY A 218 -18.92 -6.21 16.51
CA GLY A 218 -18.86 -6.67 17.90
C GLY A 218 -17.54 -6.30 18.58
N ILE A 219 -16.40 -6.49 17.91
CA ILE A 219 -15.08 -6.08 18.37
C ILE A 219 -14.99 -4.57 18.49
N ILE A 220 -15.49 -3.82 17.50
CA ILE A 220 -15.53 -2.35 17.53
C ILE A 220 -16.44 -1.89 18.68
N LYS A 221 -17.64 -2.45 18.82
CA LYS A 221 -18.59 -2.13 19.89
C LYS A 221 -18.02 -2.49 21.26
N ASN A 222 -17.40 -3.65 21.41
CA ASN A 222 -16.73 -4.08 22.64
C ASN A 222 -15.52 -3.20 22.94
N SER A 223 -14.77 -2.78 21.91
CA SER A 223 -13.67 -1.83 22.06
C SER A 223 -14.18 -0.47 22.51
N ILE A 224 -15.30 0.01 21.95
CA ILE A 224 -15.97 1.25 22.34
C ILE A 224 -16.55 1.14 23.77
N GLN A 225 -17.18 0.02 24.13
CA GLN A 225 -17.69 -0.21 25.48
C GLN A 225 -16.58 -0.32 26.51
N PHE A 226 -15.52 -1.07 26.18
CA PHE A 226 -14.28 -1.10 26.96
C PHE A 226 -13.72 0.31 27.08
N SER A 227 -13.80 1.11 26.02
CA SER A 227 -13.35 2.50 26.02
C SER A 227 -14.13 3.38 27.00
N PHE A 228 -15.45 3.22 27.03
CA PHE A 228 -16.31 3.92 27.99
C PHE A 228 -16.09 3.42 29.42
N ASN A 229 -15.88 2.12 29.63
CA ASN A 229 -15.68 1.52 30.96
C ASN A 229 -14.31 1.86 31.58
N VAL A 230 -13.26 1.91 30.77
CA VAL A 230 -11.92 2.35 31.19
C VAL A 230 -11.88 3.86 31.44
N GLY A 231 -12.84 4.59 30.85
CA GLY A 231 -12.95 6.04 30.89
C GLY A 231 -12.15 6.68 29.76
N LEU A 232 -12.81 7.59 29.03
CA LEU A 232 -12.25 8.27 27.85
C LEU A 232 -10.88 8.90 28.14
N ALA A 233 -10.72 9.46 29.35
CA ALA A 233 -9.47 10.08 29.80
C ALA A 233 -8.30 9.08 29.90
N ARG A 234 -8.52 7.85 30.38
CA ARG A 234 -7.46 6.83 30.45
C ARG A 234 -7.10 6.29 29.08
N LEU A 235 -8.06 6.22 28.17
CA LEU A 235 -7.79 5.86 26.79
C LEU A 235 -7.03 6.93 26.03
N CYS A 236 -7.34 8.21 26.24
CA CYS A 236 -6.53 9.30 25.72
C CYS A 236 -5.10 9.20 26.25
N HIS A 237 -4.89 8.86 27.53
CA HIS A 237 -3.54 8.63 28.06
C HIS A 237 -2.84 7.41 27.43
N ILE A 238 -3.54 6.30 27.22
CA ILE A 238 -2.97 5.12 26.53
C ILE A 238 -2.65 5.46 25.07
N PHE A 239 -3.55 6.15 24.36
CA PHE A 239 -3.29 6.60 22.99
C PHE A 239 -2.12 7.58 22.91
N ILE A 240 -2.01 8.53 23.85
CA ILE A 240 -0.89 9.47 23.93
C ILE A 240 0.41 8.73 24.28
N ALA A 241 0.36 7.72 25.15
CA ALA A 241 1.52 6.90 25.51
C ALA A 241 1.97 5.96 24.38
N VAL A 242 1.02 5.47 23.57
CA VAL A 242 1.28 4.58 22.43
C VAL A 242 1.57 5.37 21.15
N LEU A 243 1.14 6.62 21.05
CA LEU A 243 1.43 7.54 19.93
C LEU A 243 2.90 7.65 19.57
N PRO A 244 3.86 7.83 20.51
CA PRO A 244 5.28 7.86 20.17
C PRO A 244 5.78 6.49 19.68
N ILE A 245 5.23 5.38 20.18
CA ILE A 245 5.57 4.02 19.72
C ILE A 245 5.05 3.80 18.30
N ILE A 246 3.78 4.15 18.03
CA ILE A 246 3.20 4.09 16.69
C ILE A 246 3.95 5.03 15.77
N SER A 247 4.22 6.26 16.18
CA SER A 247 4.98 7.24 15.40
C SER A 247 6.38 6.71 15.09
N PHE A 248 7.08 6.11 16.07
CA PHE A 248 8.38 5.49 15.86
C PHE A 248 8.29 4.31 14.89
N ILE A 249 7.35 3.38 15.08
CA ILE A 249 7.13 2.25 14.16
C ILE A 249 6.78 2.76 12.76
N THR A 250 5.94 3.79 12.65
CA THR A 250 5.51 4.34 11.36
C THR A 250 6.66 5.04 10.67
N VAL A 251 7.47 5.83 11.38
CA VAL A 251 8.67 6.48 10.84
C VAL A 251 9.70 5.42 10.44
N SER A 252 10.02 4.45 11.30
CA SER A 252 10.94 3.37 10.97
C SER A 252 10.44 2.51 9.82
N PHE A 253 9.15 2.21 9.75
CA PHE A 253 8.55 1.47 8.64
C PHE A 253 8.54 2.30 7.36
N LEU A 254 8.24 3.60 7.44
CA LEU A 254 8.33 4.51 6.30
C LEU A 254 9.76 4.69 5.83
N ASP A 255 10.76 4.70 6.72
CA ASP A 255 12.17 4.75 6.39
C ASP A 255 12.61 3.47 5.69
N VAL A 256 12.19 2.30 6.20
CA VAL A 256 12.43 1.00 5.54
C VAL A 256 11.75 0.95 4.17
N ILE A 257 10.50 1.42 4.06
CA ILE A 257 9.79 1.50 2.78
C ILE A 257 10.50 2.50 1.86
N HIS A 258 10.90 3.66 2.33
CA HIS A 258 11.54 4.70 1.53
C HIS A 258 12.90 4.21 1.02
N GLU A 259 13.70 3.59 1.88
CA GLU A 259 14.97 2.98 1.51
C GLU A 259 14.77 1.85 0.50
N PHE A 260 13.77 0.99 0.71
CA PHE A 260 13.40 -0.06 -0.23
C PHE A 260 12.99 0.52 -1.58
N VAL A 261 12.11 1.52 -1.60
CA VAL A 261 11.62 2.20 -2.81
C VAL A 261 12.76 2.91 -3.54
N GLU A 262 13.69 3.54 -2.81
CA GLU A 262 14.85 4.20 -3.41
C GLU A 262 15.79 3.17 -4.05
N ARG A 263 16.08 2.05 -3.38
CA ARG A 263 16.89 0.95 -3.93
C ARG A 263 16.27 0.38 -5.20
N GLU A 264 14.96 0.11 -5.19
CA GLU A 264 14.26 -0.42 -6.37
C GLU A 264 14.23 0.58 -7.53
N ASN A 265 14.01 1.86 -7.25
CA ASN A 265 14.06 2.89 -8.29
C ASN A 265 15.46 3.03 -8.91
N LYS A 266 16.53 2.90 -8.12
CA LYS A 266 17.92 2.93 -8.63
C LYS A 266 18.20 1.76 -9.58
N LYS A 267 17.75 0.54 -9.24
CA LYS A 267 17.91 -0.64 -10.12
C LYS A 267 17.26 -0.43 -11.49
N ILE A 268 16.03 0.08 -11.50
CA ILE A 268 15.30 0.34 -12.76
C ILE A 268 15.98 1.43 -13.57
N SER A 269 16.45 2.51 -12.94
CA SER A 269 17.18 3.56 -13.67
C SER A 269 18.49 3.08 -14.28
N ALA A 270 19.18 2.13 -13.63
CA ALA A 270 20.39 1.51 -14.19
C ALA A 270 20.09 0.63 -15.41
N SER A 271 19.00 -0.14 -15.39
CA SER A 271 18.63 -1.03 -16.51
C SER A 271 18.14 -0.30 -17.77
N PHE A 272 17.77 0.98 -17.68
CA PHE A 272 17.42 1.80 -18.85
C PHE A 272 18.63 2.49 -19.50
N LEU A 273 19.77 2.53 -18.81
CA LEU A 273 21.01 3.15 -19.30
C LEU A 273 22.01 2.13 -19.86
N ALA A 274 21.83 0.85 -19.53
CA ALA A 274 22.54 -0.27 -20.12
C ALA A 274 21.81 -0.77 -21.37
#